data_AF-A0A531NAF7-F1
#
_entry.id   AF-A0A531NAF7-F1
#
_cell.length_a   1.000
_cell.length_b   1.000
_cell.length_c   1.000
_cell.angle_alpha   90.00
_cell.angle_beta   90.00
_cell.angle_gamma   90.00
#
_symmetry.space_group_name_H-M   'P 1'
#
loop_
_entity.id
_entity.type
_entity.pdbx_description
1 polymer ?
#
loop_
_entity_poly.entity_id
_entity_poly.type
_entity_poly.pdbx_seq_one_letter_code
_entity_poly.pdbx_strand_id
1 'polypeptide(L)'
;MQTRNYLLYDVFTTERLAGNPLAVVLDCKGLDTAAMQAIAREFNLSESVFVLPPDNPKHRNRIRIFTPDYEMPFAGHRIGAALGLAPHEIGFENHRVAFWSAGVPYVTIPVANLEAAGRIRLDNQAWSELAPRKSEWAFASPYVYCRETVNHESAFHVRMIVPGTPSYEDPATGSAAAAFAGAIMHFDAPTDGVSQLWIEQGLEMGRPSRIRLELTVQGGKLSSARIGGNAIKVAEGKLFV
;
A
#
# COMPACT_ATOMS: atom_id res chain seq x y z
N MET A 1 -29.29 16.72 21.99
CA MET A 1 -28.69 16.64 20.65
C MET A 1 -27.19 16.77 20.83
N GLN A 2 -26.39 15.79 20.41
CA GLN A 2 -24.94 15.80 20.62
C GLN A 2 -24.28 16.51 19.44
N THR A 3 -23.65 17.65 19.69
CA THR A 3 -22.97 18.47 18.67
C THR A 3 -21.55 17.97 18.45
N ARG A 4 -21.06 18.00 17.20
CA ARG A 4 -19.67 17.66 16.85
C ARG A 4 -18.99 18.80 16.13
N ASN A 5 -17.74 19.06 16.50
CA ASN A 5 -16.90 20.04 15.81
C ASN A 5 -16.33 19.42 14.54
N TYR A 6 -16.41 20.16 13.43
CA TYR A 6 -15.73 19.84 12.19
C TYR A 6 -14.91 21.03 11.73
N LEU A 7 -13.87 20.74 10.96
CA LEU A 7 -13.05 21.72 10.25
C LEU A 7 -13.17 21.43 8.76
N LEU A 8 -13.24 22.48 7.95
CA LEU A 8 -13.16 22.38 6.50
C LEU A 8 -11.85 23.04 6.06
N TYR A 9 -10.99 22.24 5.43
CA TYR A 9 -9.69 22.68 4.94
C TYR A 9 -9.67 22.69 3.43
N ASP A 10 -9.01 23.69 2.86
CA ASP A 10 -8.54 23.67 1.49
C ASP A 10 -7.10 23.11 1.51
N VAL A 11 -6.92 21.85 1.10
CA VAL A 11 -5.59 21.21 1.06
C VAL A 11 -4.92 21.42 -0.29
N PHE A 12 -3.58 21.38 -0.31
CA PHE A 12 -2.75 21.64 -1.49
C PHE A 12 -2.82 23.07 -2.04
N THR A 13 -3.14 24.05 -1.19
CA THR A 13 -3.17 25.47 -1.55
C THR A 13 -2.71 26.34 -0.38
N THR A 14 -2.28 27.56 -0.69
CA THR A 14 -2.08 28.66 0.28
C THR A 14 -3.14 29.76 0.16
N GLU A 15 -4.03 29.66 -0.82
CA GLU A 15 -5.15 30.58 -1.07
C GLU A 15 -6.48 29.96 -0.60
N ARG A 16 -7.35 30.76 0.01
CA ARG A 16 -8.67 30.32 0.47
C ARG A 16 -9.59 30.06 -0.73
N LEU A 17 -10.45 29.06 -0.63
CA LEU A 17 -11.40 28.63 -1.67
C LEU A 17 -10.69 28.14 -2.94
N ALA A 18 -9.51 27.54 -2.78
CA ALA A 18 -8.72 26.92 -3.83
C ALA A 18 -8.23 25.53 -3.37
N GLY A 19 -7.53 24.77 -4.22
CA GLY A 19 -7.07 23.43 -3.85
C GLY A 19 -8.20 22.41 -3.73
N ASN A 20 -8.05 21.41 -2.87
CA ASN A 20 -9.03 20.34 -2.67
C ASN A 20 -9.70 20.45 -1.29
N PRO A 21 -11.03 20.59 -1.19
CA PRO A 21 -11.71 20.67 0.10
C PRO A 21 -11.71 19.33 0.84
N LEU A 22 -11.38 19.37 2.14
CA LEU A 22 -11.33 18.22 3.04
C LEU A 22 -12.04 18.54 4.37
N ALA A 23 -13.09 17.78 4.68
CA ALA A 23 -13.74 17.85 5.98
C ALA A 23 -13.02 16.95 7.00
N VAL A 24 -12.81 17.47 8.21
CA VAL A 24 -12.22 16.74 9.35
C VAL A 24 -13.14 16.85 10.57
N VAL A 25 -13.75 15.75 10.99
CA VAL A 25 -14.62 15.67 12.18
C VAL A 25 -13.78 15.25 13.39
N LEU A 26 -13.69 16.12 14.40
CA LEU A 26 -12.65 16.05 15.43
C LEU A 26 -12.92 15.10 16.60
N ASP A 27 -14.19 14.86 16.95
CA ASP A 27 -14.59 13.92 18.01
C ASP A 27 -15.70 12.99 17.50
N CYS A 28 -15.28 11.82 17.07
CA CYS A 28 -16.15 10.80 16.52
C CYS A 28 -16.39 9.64 17.50
N LYS A 29 -16.13 9.84 18.80
CA LYS A 29 -16.47 8.82 19.81
C LYS A 29 -17.98 8.52 19.76
N GLY A 30 -18.32 7.23 19.70
CA GLY A 30 -19.71 6.77 19.66
C GLY A 30 -20.40 6.92 18.31
N LEU A 31 -19.71 7.36 17.25
CA LEU A 31 -20.20 7.20 15.88
C LEU A 31 -19.91 5.78 15.40
N ASP A 32 -20.91 5.13 14.81
CA ASP A 32 -20.72 3.91 14.04
C ASP A 32 -20.37 4.25 12.57
N THR A 33 -20.06 3.21 11.79
CA THR A 33 -19.71 3.36 10.37
C THR A 33 -20.84 4.01 9.55
N ALA A 34 -22.10 3.64 9.79
CA ALA A 34 -23.23 4.14 9.03
C ALA A 34 -23.44 5.64 9.26
N ALA A 35 -23.29 6.09 10.51
CA ALA A 35 -23.38 7.50 10.85
C ALA A 35 -22.22 8.33 10.27
N MET A 36 -20.99 7.81 10.30
CA MET A 36 -19.85 8.47 9.61
C MET A 36 -20.08 8.54 8.10
N GLN A 37 -20.58 7.48 7.48
CA GLN A 37 -20.90 7.44 6.05
C GLN A 37 -21.99 8.46 5.68
N ALA A 38 -23.04 8.59 6.50
CA ALA A 38 -24.10 9.57 6.29
C ALA A 38 -23.56 11.01 6.36
N ILE A 39 -22.67 11.29 7.32
CA ILE A 39 -21.99 12.59 7.44
C ILE A 39 -21.09 12.86 6.23
N ALA A 40 -20.31 11.88 5.79
CA ALA A 40 -19.45 12.02 4.60
C ALA A 40 -20.27 12.30 3.33
N ARG A 41 -21.44 11.66 3.20
CA ARG A 41 -22.39 11.92 2.11
C ARG A 41 -22.98 13.33 2.17
N GLU A 42 -23.31 13.82 3.37
CA GLU A 42 -23.81 15.18 3.56
C GLU A 42 -22.77 16.24 3.19
N PHE A 43 -21.50 16.02 3.54
CA PHE A 43 -20.42 16.93 3.12
C PHE A 43 -20.22 16.95 1.60
N ASN A 44 -20.49 15.82 0.92
CA ASN A 44 -20.35 15.66 -0.52
C ASN A 44 -18.98 16.13 -1.07
N LEU A 45 -17.92 15.87 -0.31
CA LEU A 45 -16.53 16.13 -0.70
C LEU A 45 -15.89 14.85 -1.24
N SER A 46 -14.74 14.97 -1.91
CA SER A 46 -14.01 13.80 -2.41
C SER A 46 -13.70 12.81 -1.28
N GLU A 47 -13.33 13.33 -0.10
CA GLU A 47 -13.07 12.55 1.11
C GLU A 47 -13.43 13.35 2.37
N SER A 48 -13.75 12.64 3.45
CA SER A 48 -13.99 13.16 4.81
C SER A 48 -13.25 12.32 5.85
N VAL A 49 -12.60 12.98 6.81
CA VAL A 49 -11.77 12.35 7.84
C VAL A 49 -12.49 12.38 9.18
N PHE A 50 -12.53 11.23 9.87
CA PHE A 50 -13.15 11.06 11.17
C PHE A 50 -12.08 10.68 12.19
N VAL A 51 -11.95 11.52 13.23
CA VAL A 51 -10.98 11.33 14.31
C VAL A 51 -11.66 10.64 15.49
N LEU A 52 -11.17 9.46 15.84
CA LEU A 52 -11.65 8.62 16.93
C LEU A 52 -10.60 8.53 18.05
N PRO A 53 -11.04 8.21 19.28
CA PRO A 53 -10.14 7.71 20.30
C PRO A 53 -9.30 6.53 19.75
N PRO A 54 -8.03 6.43 20.13
CA PRO A 54 -7.16 5.36 19.67
C PRO A 54 -7.58 4.01 20.30
N ASP A 55 -7.50 2.92 19.53
CA ASP A 55 -7.68 1.56 20.09
C ASP A 55 -6.46 1.12 20.92
N ASN A 56 -5.28 1.67 20.60
CA ASN A 56 -4.03 1.44 21.32
C ASN A 56 -3.66 2.69 22.13
N PRO A 57 -3.53 2.61 23.47
CA PRO A 57 -3.17 3.75 24.32
C PRO A 57 -1.83 4.43 23.98
N LYS A 58 -0.96 3.78 23.20
CA LYS A 58 0.30 4.37 22.70
C LYS A 58 0.08 5.33 21.51
N HIS A 59 -1.08 5.31 20.86
CA HIS A 59 -1.41 6.19 19.74
C HIS A 59 -2.19 7.40 20.25
N ARG A 60 -2.10 8.53 19.54
CA ARG A 60 -2.81 9.75 19.92
C ARG A 60 -4.30 9.67 19.52
N ASN A 61 -4.57 9.25 18.28
CA ASN A 61 -5.92 9.15 17.71
C ASN A 61 -5.98 7.95 16.73
N ARG A 62 -7.19 7.49 16.43
CA ARG A 62 -7.51 6.60 15.30
C ARG A 62 -8.19 7.42 14.20
N ILE A 63 -7.84 7.20 12.95
CA ILE A 63 -8.41 7.94 11.81
C ILE A 63 -9.18 6.97 10.91
N ARG A 64 -10.35 7.39 10.45
CA ARG A 64 -11.13 6.73 9.39
C ARG A 64 -11.42 7.74 8.29
N ILE A 65 -11.44 7.30 7.04
CA ILE A 65 -11.62 8.17 5.87
C ILE A 65 -12.78 7.63 5.06
N PHE A 66 -13.68 8.50 4.62
CA PHE A 66 -14.88 8.13 3.87
C PHE A 66 -14.99 8.97 2.61
N THR A 67 -15.40 8.37 1.50
CA THR A 67 -16.03 9.09 0.38
C THR A 67 -17.53 9.24 0.67
N PRO A 68 -18.33 9.91 -0.19
CA PRO A 68 -19.78 9.93 -0.05
C PRO A 68 -20.45 8.55 -0.10
N ASP A 69 -19.77 7.56 -0.71
CA ASP A 69 -20.36 6.27 -1.03
C ASP A 69 -19.86 5.13 -0.12
N TYR A 70 -18.59 5.16 0.28
CA TYR A 70 -17.99 4.08 1.07
C TYR A 70 -16.83 4.55 1.97
N GLU A 71 -16.45 3.71 2.94
CA GLU A 71 -15.26 3.92 3.76
C GLU A 71 -13.98 3.52 3.01
N MET A 72 -13.01 4.42 2.95
CA MET A 72 -11.70 4.15 2.37
C MET A 72 -10.72 3.61 3.42
N PRO A 73 -10.17 2.39 3.21
CA PRO A 73 -9.00 1.94 3.93
C PRO A 73 -7.78 2.70 3.37
N PHE A 74 -7.45 3.85 3.96
CA PHE A 74 -6.29 4.69 3.59
C PHE A 74 -6.41 5.39 2.21
N ALA A 75 -6.11 6.70 2.15
CA ALA A 75 -6.38 7.54 0.98
C ALA A 75 -5.40 7.28 -0.19
N GLY A 76 -5.83 6.48 -1.17
CA GLY A 76 -5.02 6.09 -2.34
C GLY A 76 -4.55 7.26 -3.23
N HIS A 77 -5.26 8.39 -3.26
CA HIS A 77 -4.87 9.55 -4.07
C HIS A 77 -3.56 10.20 -3.59
N ARG A 78 -3.32 10.24 -2.26
CA ARG A 78 -2.06 10.76 -1.69
C ARG A 78 -0.88 9.82 -1.95
N ILE A 79 -1.16 8.52 -1.95
CA ILE A 79 -0.18 7.49 -2.31
C ILE A 79 0.20 7.62 -3.79
N GLY A 80 -0.78 7.82 -4.68
CA GLY A 80 -0.53 8.09 -6.09
C GLY A 80 0.36 9.33 -6.28
N ALA A 81 0.02 10.44 -5.63
CA ALA A 81 0.83 11.66 -5.67
C ALA A 81 2.28 11.44 -5.22
N ALA A 82 2.49 10.72 -4.11
CA ALA A 82 3.84 10.39 -3.61
C ALA A 82 4.64 9.47 -4.55
N LEU A 83 3.99 8.82 -5.52
CA LEU A 83 4.62 7.96 -6.53
C LEU A 83 4.69 8.60 -7.93
N GLY A 84 4.14 9.81 -8.10
CA GLY A 84 4.02 10.46 -9.41
C GLY A 84 2.93 9.87 -10.31
N LEU A 85 1.90 9.26 -9.71
CA LEU A 85 0.78 8.60 -10.39
C LEU A 85 -0.53 9.37 -10.20
N ALA A 86 -1.34 9.40 -11.25
CA ALA A 86 -2.71 9.89 -11.20
C ALA A 86 -3.62 8.89 -10.45
N PRO A 87 -4.74 9.35 -9.85
CA PRO A 87 -5.62 8.47 -9.09
C PRO A 87 -6.16 7.25 -9.86
N HIS A 88 -6.40 7.39 -11.17
CA HIS A 88 -6.89 6.30 -12.02
C HIS A 88 -5.83 5.26 -12.37
N GLU A 89 -4.55 5.56 -12.14
CA GLU A 89 -3.44 4.62 -12.31
C GLU A 89 -3.23 3.74 -11.07
N ILE A 90 -3.94 4.02 -9.95
CA ILE A 90 -3.86 3.26 -8.71
C ILE A 90 -5.02 2.27 -8.62
N GLY A 91 -4.71 1.00 -8.46
CA GLY A 91 -5.66 -0.10 -8.42
C GLY A 91 -5.86 -0.79 -9.77
N PHE A 92 -6.36 -2.01 -9.70
CA PHE A 92 -6.91 -2.78 -10.80
C PHE A 92 -7.88 -3.81 -10.19
N GLU A 93 -8.90 -4.23 -10.94
CA GLU A 93 -9.90 -5.19 -10.44
C GLU A 93 -10.46 -4.75 -9.06
N ASN A 94 -10.40 -5.64 -8.07
CA ASN A 94 -10.71 -5.38 -6.67
C ASN A 94 -9.49 -5.03 -5.81
N HIS A 95 -8.27 -5.01 -6.37
CA HIS A 95 -7.07 -4.67 -5.64
C HIS A 95 -7.06 -3.20 -5.25
N ARG A 96 -6.73 -2.94 -3.99
CA ARG A 96 -6.61 -1.60 -3.40
C ARG A 96 -5.30 -1.49 -2.63
N VAL A 97 -4.88 -0.25 -2.36
CA VAL A 97 -3.74 0.01 -1.49
C VAL A 97 -4.00 -0.62 -0.12
N ALA A 98 -3.03 -1.39 0.38
CA ALA A 98 -3.18 -2.12 1.62
C ALA A 98 -1.83 -2.28 2.33
N PHE A 99 -1.88 -2.63 3.61
CA PHE A 99 -0.70 -2.84 4.44
C PHE A 99 -0.57 -4.31 4.81
N TRP A 100 0.62 -4.87 4.60
CA TRP A 100 0.89 -6.28 4.89
C TRP A 100 2.26 -6.47 5.52
N SER A 101 2.38 -7.53 6.33
CA SER A 101 3.64 -7.89 6.98
C SER A 101 3.77 -9.40 7.11
N ALA A 102 4.97 -9.89 6.84
CA ALA A 102 5.43 -11.22 7.20
C ALA A 102 6.71 -11.12 8.05
N GLY A 103 6.69 -10.20 9.02
CA GLY A 103 7.84 -9.82 9.86
C GLY A 103 8.45 -8.46 9.47
N VAL A 104 8.36 -8.08 8.20
CA VAL A 104 8.70 -6.74 7.71
C VAL A 104 7.46 -6.09 7.09
N PRO A 105 7.09 -4.86 7.48
CA PRO A 105 5.90 -4.19 6.97
C PRO A 105 6.12 -3.52 5.60
N TYR A 106 5.13 -3.63 4.73
CA TYR A 106 5.09 -3.03 3.40
C TYR A 106 3.72 -2.41 3.11
N VAL A 107 3.71 -1.37 2.27
CA VAL A 107 2.48 -0.84 1.66
C VAL A 107 2.37 -1.44 0.26
N THR A 108 1.43 -2.36 0.05
CA THR A 108 1.19 -2.97 -1.27
C THR A 108 0.31 -2.04 -2.10
N ILE A 109 0.80 -1.63 -3.27
CA ILE A 109 0.19 -0.57 -4.08
C ILE A 109 -0.10 -1.14 -5.47
N PRO A 110 -1.34 -1.58 -5.74
CA PRO A 110 -1.71 -2.01 -7.07
C PRO A 110 -1.67 -0.80 -8.02
N VAL A 111 -1.13 -0.99 -9.21
CA VAL A 111 -1.12 0.01 -10.30
C VAL A 111 -1.66 -0.59 -11.58
N ALA A 112 -2.19 0.26 -12.45
CA ALA A 112 -2.99 -0.17 -13.59
C ALA A 112 -2.27 -1.12 -14.55
N ASN A 113 -0.98 -0.87 -14.83
CA ASN A 113 -0.24 -1.53 -15.91
C ASN A 113 1.29 -1.34 -15.76
N LEU A 114 2.07 -1.95 -16.66
CA LEU A 114 3.53 -1.83 -16.72
C LEU A 114 3.98 -0.39 -16.97
N GLU A 115 3.23 0.37 -17.77
CA GLU A 115 3.53 1.78 -18.02
C GLU A 115 3.53 2.56 -16.71
N ALA A 116 2.43 2.53 -15.95
CA ALA A 116 2.31 3.15 -14.64
C ALA A 116 3.44 2.68 -13.69
N ALA A 117 3.69 1.37 -13.61
CA ALA A 117 4.78 0.83 -12.79
C ALA A 117 6.15 1.42 -13.16
N GLY A 118 6.48 1.53 -14.45
CA GLY A 118 7.76 2.01 -14.95
C GLY A 118 8.02 3.51 -14.70
N ARG A 119 6.97 4.35 -14.69
CA ARG A 119 7.10 5.81 -14.48
C ARG A 119 7.36 6.19 -13.02
N ILE A 120 7.08 5.31 -12.06
CA ILE A 120 7.08 5.67 -10.63
C ILE A 120 8.41 6.28 -10.21
N ARG A 121 8.28 7.40 -9.50
CA ARG A 121 9.35 8.09 -8.78
C ARG A 121 8.84 8.42 -7.39
N LEU A 122 9.53 7.92 -6.37
CA LEU A 122 9.13 8.13 -4.99
C LEU A 122 9.52 9.53 -4.53
N ASP A 123 8.52 10.35 -4.19
CA ASP A 123 8.73 11.54 -3.37
C ASP A 123 8.89 11.11 -1.91
N ASN A 124 10.12 11.17 -1.41
CA ASN A 124 10.45 10.72 -0.05
C ASN A 124 9.85 11.60 1.03
N GLN A 125 9.64 12.90 0.76
CA GLN A 125 9.01 13.80 1.72
C GLN A 125 7.53 13.45 1.84
N ALA A 126 6.81 13.42 0.72
CA ALA A 126 5.41 13.04 0.70
C ALA A 126 5.20 11.63 1.27
N TRP A 127 6.09 10.68 0.97
CA TRP A 127 6.02 9.33 1.52
C TRP A 127 6.18 9.30 3.04
N SER A 128 7.07 10.11 3.61
CA SER A 128 7.31 10.16 5.07
C SER A 128 6.11 10.64 5.88
N GLU A 129 5.23 11.43 5.25
CA GLU A 129 3.99 11.94 5.84
C GLU A 129 2.85 10.91 5.79
N LEU A 130 2.93 9.95 4.86
CA LEU A 130 1.88 8.97 4.59
C LEU A 130 2.19 7.59 5.17
N ALA A 131 3.42 7.12 5.01
CA ALA A 131 3.75 5.74 5.25
C ALA A 131 3.75 5.39 6.75
N PRO A 132 3.27 4.19 7.13
CA PRO A 132 3.43 3.71 8.50
C PRO A 132 4.91 3.66 8.89
N ARG A 133 5.24 4.13 10.10
CA ARG A 133 6.60 3.99 10.63
C ARG A 133 6.92 2.52 10.91
N LYS A 134 8.07 2.07 10.40
CA LYS A 134 8.67 0.76 10.68
C LYS A 134 9.62 0.82 11.88
N SER A 135 10.28 1.95 12.08
CA SER A 135 11.12 2.28 13.24
C SER A 135 11.15 3.80 13.46
N GLU A 136 11.94 4.28 14.42
CA GLU A 136 12.18 5.72 14.60
C GLU A 136 12.74 6.40 13.34
N TRP A 137 13.45 5.64 12.50
CA TRP A 137 14.23 6.16 11.37
C TRP A 137 13.78 5.62 10.02
N ALA A 138 12.78 4.73 9.98
CA ALA A 138 12.35 4.07 8.75
C ALA A 138 10.83 3.95 8.65
N PHE A 139 10.34 4.01 7.42
CA PHE A 139 8.95 3.80 7.07
C PHE A 139 8.75 2.45 6.37
N ALA A 140 7.51 1.97 6.31
CA ALA A 140 7.15 0.84 5.48
C ALA A 140 7.41 1.19 4.01
N SER A 141 8.07 0.28 3.29
CA SER A 141 8.42 0.49 1.89
C SER A 141 7.19 0.31 0.99
N PRO A 142 7.03 1.12 -0.07
CA PRO A 142 6.09 0.84 -1.14
C PRO A 142 6.51 -0.43 -1.89
N TYR A 143 5.56 -1.36 -2.01
CA TYR A 143 5.64 -2.54 -2.85
C TYR A 143 4.58 -2.41 -3.94
N VAL A 144 4.99 -1.86 -5.07
CA VAL A 144 4.11 -1.52 -6.19
C VAL A 144 3.97 -2.74 -7.08
N TYR A 145 2.76 -3.05 -7.55
CA TYR A 145 2.51 -4.23 -8.37
C TYR A 145 1.41 -4.04 -9.41
N CYS A 146 1.49 -4.75 -10.53
CA CYS A 146 0.41 -4.86 -11.52
C CYS A 146 0.30 -6.30 -12.06
N ARG A 147 -0.85 -6.63 -12.66
CA ARG A 147 -1.13 -7.93 -13.31
C ARG A 147 -0.43 -8.08 -14.65
N GLU A 148 -0.22 -6.99 -15.36
CA GLU A 148 0.51 -7.01 -16.62
C GLU A 148 1.99 -7.32 -16.36
N THR A 149 2.56 -8.24 -17.14
CA THR A 149 3.92 -8.73 -16.95
C THR A 149 4.69 -8.72 -18.27
N VAL A 150 6.00 -8.51 -18.19
CA VAL A 150 6.90 -8.65 -19.34
C VAL A 150 7.11 -10.13 -19.66
N ASN A 151 7.23 -10.98 -18.63
CA ASN A 151 7.27 -12.43 -18.79
C ASN A 151 5.88 -13.04 -18.56
N HIS A 152 5.35 -13.67 -19.61
CA HIS A 152 4.03 -14.34 -19.60
C HIS A 152 3.88 -15.48 -18.58
N GLU A 153 4.98 -16.02 -18.05
CA GLU A 153 4.94 -17.00 -16.95
C GLU A 153 4.79 -16.36 -15.56
N SER A 154 4.99 -15.04 -15.46
CA SER A 154 4.82 -14.27 -14.23
C SER A 154 3.35 -13.86 -14.07
N ALA A 155 2.85 -13.96 -12.85
CA ALA A 155 1.51 -13.53 -12.46
C ALA A 155 1.44 -12.05 -12.09
N PHE A 156 2.56 -11.49 -11.62
CA PHE A 156 2.66 -10.08 -11.22
C PHE A 156 4.02 -9.50 -11.56
N HIS A 157 4.01 -8.25 -11.99
CA HIS A 157 5.17 -7.40 -12.10
C HIS A 157 5.23 -6.49 -10.88
N VAL A 158 6.39 -6.40 -10.23
CA VAL A 158 6.53 -5.67 -8.96
C VAL A 158 7.79 -4.80 -8.91
N ARG A 159 7.69 -3.74 -8.11
CA ARG A 159 8.80 -2.87 -7.73
C ARG A 159 8.82 -2.70 -6.22
N MET A 160 10.00 -2.75 -5.60
CA MET A 160 10.19 -2.48 -4.18
C MET A 160 11.15 -1.31 -4.00
N ILE A 161 10.59 -0.16 -3.67
CA ILE A 161 11.38 1.06 -3.49
C ILE A 161 11.59 1.25 -1.98
N VAL A 162 12.84 1.42 -1.56
CA VAL A 162 13.19 1.73 -0.19
C VAL A 162 13.27 3.25 -0.03
N PRO A 163 12.39 3.84 0.81
CA PRO A 163 12.43 5.28 1.08
C PRO A 163 13.77 5.69 1.71
N GLY A 164 14.30 6.83 1.28
CA GLY A 164 15.58 7.36 1.73
C GLY A 164 15.98 8.62 0.96
N THR A 165 17.11 9.23 1.31
CA THR A 165 17.62 10.41 0.62
C THR A 165 19.02 10.13 0.08
N PRO A 166 19.17 9.68 -1.18
CA PRO A 166 18.11 9.32 -2.13
C PRO A 166 17.47 7.96 -1.82
N SER A 167 16.27 7.72 -2.35
CA SER A 167 15.65 6.39 -2.31
C SER A 167 16.44 5.42 -3.20
N TYR A 168 16.42 4.14 -2.86
CA TYR A 168 16.97 3.09 -3.72
C TYR A 168 15.91 2.02 -3.99
N GLU A 169 16.08 1.28 -5.09
CA GLU A 169 15.20 0.16 -5.44
C GLU A 169 15.93 -1.16 -5.20
N ASP A 170 15.22 -2.13 -4.62
CA ASP A 170 15.74 -3.47 -4.38
C ASP A 170 15.35 -4.39 -5.55
N PRO A 171 16.31 -5.08 -6.20
CA PRO A 171 16.01 -5.89 -7.39
C PRO A 171 15.22 -7.16 -7.10
N ALA A 172 15.26 -7.70 -5.88
CA ALA A 172 14.56 -8.93 -5.52
C ALA A 172 14.27 -8.99 -4.01
N THR A 173 13.01 -8.78 -3.62
CA THR A 173 12.65 -8.61 -2.21
C THR A 173 11.81 -9.76 -1.67
N GLY A 174 12.46 -10.81 -1.20
CA GLY A 174 11.78 -12.00 -0.65
C GLY A 174 10.83 -11.70 0.51
N SER A 175 11.19 -10.78 1.41
CA SER A 175 10.33 -10.38 2.54
C SER A 175 9.08 -9.62 2.10
N ALA A 176 9.16 -8.84 1.02
CA ALA A 176 8.00 -8.16 0.45
C ALA A 176 7.08 -9.16 -0.26
N ALA A 177 7.65 -10.09 -1.03
CA ALA A 177 6.89 -11.19 -1.64
C ALA A 177 6.18 -12.06 -0.58
N ALA A 178 6.81 -12.30 0.57
CA ALA A 178 6.18 -13.01 1.69
C ALA A 178 4.99 -12.22 2.27
N ALA A 179 5.14 -10.91 2.49
CA ALA A 179 4.03 -10.06 2.93
C ALA A 179 2.91 -9.98 1.88
N PHE A 180 3.27 -9.97 0.60
CA PHE A 180 2.34 -9.94 -0.53
C PHE A 180 1.40 -11.14 -0.59
N ALA A 181 1.76 -12.28 0.02
CA ALA A 181 0.84 -13.40 0.21
C ALA A 181 -0.47 -12.98 0.89
N GLY A 182 -0.42 -12.02 1.82
CA GLY A 182 -1.61 -11.46 2.45
C GLY A 182 -2.51 -10.71 1.46
N ALA A 183 -1.91 -9.91 0.57
CA ALA A 183 -2.65 -9.23 -0.50
C ALA A 183 -3.31 -10.23 -1.45
N ILE A 184 -2.60 -11.27 -1.89
CA ILE A 184 -3.16 -12.33 -2.74
C ILE A 184 -4.31 -13.06 -2.04
N MET A 185 -4.14 -13.44 -0.77
CA MET A 185 -5.20 -14.11 -0.03
C MET A 185 -6.46 -13.24 0.15
N HIS A 186 -6.26 -11.92 0.28
CA HIS A 186 -7.36 -11.00 0.50
C HIS A 186 -8.09 -10.61 -0.79
N PHE A 187 -7.35 -10.33 -1.86
CA PHE A 187 -7.91 -9.83 -3.11
C PHE A 187 -8.19 -10.94 -4.13
N ASP A 188 -7.29 -11.91 -4.31
CA ASP A 188 -7.48 -13.02 -5.27
C ASP A 188 -8.29 -14.17 -4.68
N ALA A 189 -8.27 -14.33 -3.35
CA ALA A 189 -8.97 -15.38 -2.60
C ALA A 189 -8.81 -16.78 -3.22
N PRO A 190 -7.57 -17.30 -3.37
CA PRO A 190 -7.32 -18.59 -4.00
C PRO A 190 -8.03 -19.73 -3.26
N THR A 191 -8.46 -20.74 -4.01
CA THR A 191 -9.12 -21.93 -3.47
C THR A 191 -8.19 -22.77 -2.61
N ASP A 192 -8.78 -23.64 -1.78
CA ASP A 192 -8.03 -24.64 -1.01
C ASP A 192 -7.07 -25.46 -1.89
N GLY A 193 -5.89 -25.76 -1.35
CA GLY A 193 -4.81 -26.44 -2.05
C GLY A 193 -3.52 -25.61 -2.13
N VAL A 194 -2.67 -25.95 -3.09
CA VAL A 194 -1.39 -25.27 -3.32
C VAL A 194 -1.50 -24.43 -4.58
N SER A 195 -1.24 -23.13 -4.44
CA SER A 195 -1.12 -22.19 -5.56
C SER A 195 0.33 -21.70 -5.67
N GLN A 196 0.85 -21.65 -6.90
CA GLN A 196 2.19 -21.13 -7.18
C GLN A 196 2.08 -19.93 -8.12
N LEU A 197 2.68 -18.82 -7.72
CA LEU A 197 2.73 -17.58 -8.48
C LEU A 197 4.20 -17.20 -8.70
N TRP A 198 4.56 -16.89 -9.94
CA TRP A 198 5.83 -16.25 -10.24
C TRP A 198 5.65 -14.74 -10.23
N ILE A 199 6.56 -14.05 -9.55
CA ILE A 199 6.62 -12.59 -9.45
C ILE A 199 7.90 -12.14 -10.13
N GLU A 200 7.81 -11.21 -11.07
CA GLU A 200 8.98 -10.58 -11.69
C GLU A 200 9.27 -9.22 -11.03
N GLN A 201 10.55 -8.94 -10.77
CA GLN A 201 11.01 -7.74 -10.08
C GLN A 201 12.34 -7.24 -10.66
N GLY A 202 12.60 -5.95 -10.54
CA GLY A 202 13.92 -5.35 -10.82
C GLY A 202 14.20 -5.09 -12.29
N LEU A 203 13.17 -5.16 -13.16
CA LEU A 203 13.31 -4.90 -14.59
C LEU A 203 13.70 -3.44 -14.86
N GLU A 204 13.09 -2.48 -14.15
CA GLU A 204 13.31 -1.03 -14.29
C GLU A 204 14.75 -0.62 -13.97
N MET A 205 15.43 -1.39 -13.13
CA MET A 205 16.82 -1.15 -12.74
C MET A 205 17.82 -2.08 -13.45
N GLY A 206 17.38 -2.81 -14.48
CA GLY A 206 18.24 -3.70 -15.27
C GLY A 206 18.75 -4.93 -14.51
N ARG A 207 18.07 -5.33 -13.44
CA ARG A 207 18.39 -6.50 -12.61
C ARG A 207 17.19 -7.45 -12.51
N PRO A 208 16.78 -8.04 -13.64
CA PRO A 208 15.58 -8.87 -13.69
C PRO A 208 15.72 -10.08 -12.77
N SER A 209 14.73 -10.24 -11.90
CA SER A 209 14.66 -11.29 -10.88
C SER A 209 13.28 -11.95 -10.93
N ARG A 210 13.22 -13.24 -10.57
CA ARG A 210 11.97 -14.00 -10.44
C ARG A 210 11.88 -14.63 -9.06
N ILE A 211 10.76 -14.39 -8.40
CA ILE A 211 10.45 -14.89 -7.06
C ILE A 211 9.21 -15.77 -7.16
N ARG A 212 9.32 -17.02 -6.73
CA ARG A 212 8.17 -17.92 -6.59
C ARG A 212 7.53 -17.69 -5.24
N LEU A 213 6.27 -17.27 -5.25
CA LEU A 213 5.39 -17.26 -4.08
C LEU A 213 4.47 -18.49 -4.15
N GLU A 214 4.60 -19.37 -3.17
CA GLU A 214 3.73 -20.54 -3.03
C GLU A 214 2.83 -20.36 -1.81
N LEU A 215 1.51 -20.46 -2.01
CA LEU A 215 0.50 -20.37 -0.97
C LEU A 215 -0.14 -21.74 -0.77
N THR A 216 -0.27 -22.19 0.47
CA THR A 216 -1.08 -23.35 0.84
C THR A 216 -2.32 -22.86 1.59
N VAL A 217 -3.50 -23.11 1.03
CA VAL A 217 -4.79 -22.69 1.59
C VAL A 217 -5.55 -23.91 2.09
N GLN A 218 -6.10 -23.82 3.30
CA GLN A 218 -6.90 -24.86 3.93
C GLN A 218 -8.09 -24.23 4.66
N GLY A 219 -9.31 -24.66 4.33
CA GLY A 219 -10.54 -24.10 4.90
C GLY A 219 -10.69 -22.62 4.61
N GLY A 220 -10.28 -22.17 3.41
CA GLY A 220 -10.30 -20.77 2.99
C GLY A 220 -9.30 -19.87 3.72
N LYS A 221 -8.35 -20.43 4.47
CA LYS A 221 -7.32 -19.69 5.23
C LYS A 221 -5.92 -20.06 4.77
N LEU A 222 -5.03 -19.08 4.80
CA LEU A 222 -3.62 -19.31 4.52
C LEU A 222 -2.99 -20.17 5.62
N SER A 223 -2.63 -21.40 5.27
CA SER A 223 -1.93 -22.34 6.15
C SER A 223 -0.42 -22.08 6.13
N SER A 224 0.15 -21.83 4.95
CA SER A 224 1.57 -21.45 4.82
C SER A 224 1.83 -20.65 3.54
N ALA A 225 2.86 -19.80 3.58
CA ALA A 225 3.44 -19.15 2.41
C ALA A 225 4.93 -19.46 2.35
N ARG A 226 5.43 -19.82 1.16
CA ARG A 226 6.85 -20.10 0.91
C ARG A 226 7.36 -19.23 -0.23
N ILE A 227 8.55 -18.69 -0.05
CA ILE A 227 9.26 -17.95 -1.08
C ILE A 227 10.40 -18.82 -1.61
N GLY A 228 10.53 -18.89 -2.93
CA GLY A 228 11.60 -19.60 -3.61
C GLY A 228 12.13 -18.83 -4.80
N GLY A 229 13.28 -19.24 -5.30
CA GLY A 229 13.92 -18.64 -6.46
C GLY A 229 15.20 -19.37 -6.80
N ASN A 230 15.73 -19.09 -7.98
CA ASN A 230 17.03 -19.63 -8.41
C ASN A 230 18.16 -18.71 -7.92
N ALA A 231 19.32 -19.30 -7.67
CA ALA A 231 20.55 -18.58 -7.35
C ALA A 231 21.71 -19.16 -8.15
N ILE A 232 22.65 -18.31 -8.56
CA ILE A 232 23.83 -18.68 -9.33
C ILE A 232 25.07 -18.13 -8.60
N LYS A 233 26.07 -18.99 -8.37
CA LYS A 233 27.35 -18.56 -7.78
C LYS A 233 28.13 -17.72 -8.80
N VAL A 234 28.42 -16.47 -8.46
CA VAL A 234 29.16 -15.53 -9.35
C VAL A 234 30.65 -15.47 -9.01
N ALA A 235 31.02 -15.59 -7.74
CA ALA A 235 32.40 -15.53 -7.28
C ALA A 235 32.59 -16.36 -6.01
N GLU A 236 33.84 -16.73 -5.72
CA GLU A 236 34.27 -17.30 -4.44
C GLU A 236 35.64 -16.72 -4.04
N GLY A 237 35.91 -16.63 -2.74
CA GLY A 237 37.15 -16.09 -2.20
C GLY A 237 37.49 -16.68 -0.84
N LYS A 238 38.69 -16.38 -0.33
CA LYS A 238 39.15 -16.80 1.01
C LYS A 238 39.34 -15.57 1.89
N LEU A 239 38.75 -15.60 3.08
CA LEU A 239 38.99 -14.61 4.12
C LEU A 239 40.12 -15.12 5.02
N PHE A 240 41.22 -14.39 5.08
CA PHE A 240 42.29 -14.62 6.05
C PHE A 240 42.09 -13.64 7.21
N VAL A 241 42.04 -14.16 8.44
CA VAL A 241 41.89 -13.39 9.68
C VAL A 241 43.20 -13.35 10.45
#